data_AF-M0BW75-F1
#
_entry.id   AF-M0BW75-F1
#
_cell.length_a   1.000
_cell.length_b   1.000
_cell.length_c   1.000
_cell.angle_alpha   90.00
_cell.angle_beta   90.00
_cell.angle_gamma   90.00
#
_symmetry.space_group_name_H-M   'P 1'
#
loop_
_entity.id
_entity.type
_entity.pdbx_description
1 polymer ?
#
loop_
_entity_poly.entity_id
_entity_poly.type
_entity_poly.pdbx_seq_one_letter_code
_entity_poly.pdbx_strand_id
1 'polypeptide(L)'
;MAPYALPVGIVGTLVSVVLFAYTRYDADRVGVSRPLLWALATSGTLVAGVVMYLFTSAPLPGVIMTANTGTVLYGFERELTRRDDQPAEPGQLPFSPGETESADDKQTSGDAEPASGDEPAGTQFPSQRPAESTDGEDVADPR
;
A
#
# COMPACT_ATOMS: atom_id res chain seq x y z
N MET A 1 24.33 15.10 -25.11
CA MET A 1 23.52 14.29 -24.18
C MET A 1 23.96 14.63 -22.77
N ALA A 2 23.03 14.73 -21.81
CA ALA A 2 23.39 14.90 -20.41
C ALA A 2 24.30 13.72 -19.97
N PRO A 3 25.29 13.93 -19.09
CA PRO A 3 26.25 12.88 -18.70
C PRO A 3 25.57 11.66 -18.06
N TYR A 4 24.33 11.83 -17.59
CA TYR A 4 23.51 10.78 -16.98
C TYR A 4 22.66 9.98 -17.98
N ALA A 5 22.58 10.39 -19.24
CA ALA A 5 21.68 9.76 -20.21
C ALA A 5 22.03 8.28 -20.48
N LEU A 6 23.32 7.98 -20.64
CA LEU A 6 23.82 6.63 -20.86
C LEU A 6 23.56 5.70 -19.66
N PRO A 7 23.97 6.04 -18.42
CA PRO A 7 23.68 5.17 -17.28
C PRO A 7 22.17 5.02 -17.03
N VAL A 8 21.36 6.07 -17.22
CA VAL A 8 19.91 5.96 -17.09
C VAL A 8 19.32 5.03 -18.14
N GLY A 9 19.76 5.09 -19.40
CA GLY A 9 19.30 4.18 -20.46
C GLY A 9 19.66 2.72 -20.17
N ILE A 10 20.88 2.46 -19.67
CA ILE A 10 21.32 1.11 -19.31
C ILE A 10 20.49 0.58 -18.13
N VAL A 11 20.41 1.35 -17.04
CA VAL A 11 19.65 0.93 -15.84
C VAL A 11 18.18 0.75 -16.18
N GLY A 12 17.57 1.70 -16.90
CA GLY A 12 16.19 1.62 -17.34
C GLY A 12 15.92 0.35 -18.13
N THR A 13 16.77 0.03 -19.11
CA THR A 13 16.64 -1.19 -19.92
C THR A 13 16.77 -2.47 -19.09
N LEU A 14 17.78 -2.55 -18.21
CA LEU A 14 17.99 -3.71 -17.34
C LEU A 14 16.78 -3.93 -16.41
N VAL A 15 16.30 -2.86 -15.78
CA VAL A 15 15.12 -2.92 -14.90
C VAL A 15 13.88 -3.33 -15.70
N SER A 16 13.69 -2.84 -16.93
CA SER A 16 12.58 -3.27 -17.78
C SER A 16 12.62 -4.76 -18.12
N VAL A 17 13.79 -5.33 -18.43
CA VAL A 17 13.95 -6.77 -18.70
C VAL A 17 13.66 -7.59 -17.44
N VAL A 18 14.20 -7.18 -16.29
CA VAL A 18 13.95 -7.85 -15.00
C VAL A 18 12.46 -7.79 -14.65
N LEU A 19 11.83 -6.62 -14.80
CA LEU A 19 10.41 -6.42 -14.51
C LEU A 19 9.54 -7.27 -15.43
N PHE A 20 9.86 -7.33 -16.73
CA PHE A 20 9.17 -8.20 -17.68
C PHE A 20 9.22 -9.66 -17.25
N ALA A 21 10.43 -10.19 -16.98
CA ALA A 21 10.62 -11.57 -16.58
C ALA A 21 9.93 -11.87 -15.24
N TYR A 22 10.04 -10.96 -14.28
CA TYR A 22 9.42 -11.09 -12.97
C TYR A 22 7.88 -11.09 -13.07
N THR A 23 7.28 -10.12 -13.74
CA THR A 23 5.81 -10.06 -13.91
C THR A 23 5.31 -11.29 -14.67
N ARG A 24 6.02 -11.72 -15.72
CA ARG A 24 5.66 -12.92 -16.49
C ARG A 24 5.62 -14.17 -15.61
N TYR A 25 6.63 -14.33 -14.74
CA TYR A 25 6.75 -15.44 -13.80
C TYR A 25 5.71 -15.38 -12.68
N ASP A 26 5.53 -14.20 -12.06
CA ASP A 26 4.53 -14.00 -10.99
C ASP A 26 3.10 -14.22 -11.52
N ALA A 27 2.81 -13.77 -12.74
CA ALA A 27 1.49 -13.94 -13.36
C ALA A 27 1.18 -15.42 -13.63
N ASP A 28 2.14 -16.21 -14.14
CA ASP A 28 1.98 -17.67 -14.27
C ASP A 28 1.75 -18.33 -12.92
N ARG A 29 2.50 -17.92 -11.89
CA ARG A 29 2.44 -18.52 -10.56
C ARG A 29 1.12 -18.22 -9.86
N VAL A 30 0.57 -17.01 -10.03
CA VAL A 30 -0.69 -16.58 -9.41
C VAL A 30 -1.91 -17.00 -10.24
N GLY A 31 -1.72 -17.48 -11.48
CA GLY A 31 -2.81 -17.89 -12.36
C GLY A 31 -3.53 -16.72 -13.03
N VAL A 32 -2.86 -15.57 -13.16
CA VAL A 32 -3.42 -14.38 -13.83
C VAL A 32 -3.61 -14.67 -15.32
N SER A 33 -4.76 -14.28 -15.86
CA SER A 33 -5.06 -14.45 -17.29
C SER A 33 -4.10 -13.62 -18.15
N ARG A 34 -3.60 -14.21 -19.25
CA ARG A 34 -2.75 -13.54 -20.25
C ARG A 34 -1.45 -12.94 -19.65
N PRO A 35 -0.59 -13.77 -19.07
CA PRO A 35 0.60 -13.33 -18.33
C PRO A 35 1.60 -12.54 -19.19
N LEU A 36 1.66 -12.81 -20.50
CA LEU A 36 2.51 -12.06 -21.44
C LEU A 36 2.01 -10.62 -21.66
N LEU A 37 0.70 -10.42 -21.71
CA LEU A 37 0.12 -9.08 -21.88
C LEU A 37 0.44 -8.22 -20.65
N TRP A 38 0.30 -8.80 -19.45
CA TRP A 38 0.63 -8.13 -18.21
C TRP A 38 2.12 -7.80 -18.09
N ALA A 39 3.01 -8.73 -18.45
CA ALA A 39 4.44 -8.47 -18.49
C ALA A 39 4.81 -7.33 -19.46
N LEU A 40 4.17 -7.28 -20.63
CA LEU A 40 4.36 -6.16 -21.58
C LEU A 40 3.79 -4.84 -21.06
N ALA A 41 2.65 -4.85 -20.39
CA ALA A 41 2.06 -3.64 -19.82
C ALA A 41 2.94 -3.06 -18.70
N THR A 42 3.45 -3.89 -17.79
CA THR A 42 4.35 -3.46 -16.71
C THR A 42 5.67 -2.95 -17.24
N SER A 43 6.39 -3.75 -18.03
CA SER A 43 7.70 -3.33 -18.56
C SER A 43 7.59 -2.21 -19.59
N GLY A 44 6.54 -2.23 -20.43
CA GLY A 44 6.34 -1.27 -21.50
C GLY A 44 6.05 0.14 -21.00
N THR A 45 5.25 0.28 -19.93
CA THR A 45 5.00 1.58 -19.30
C THR A 45 6.26 2.14 -18.64
N LEU A 46 7.10 1.30 -18.02
CA LEU A 46 8.43 1.69 -17.55
C LEU A 46 9.34 2.16 -18.69
N VAL A 47 9.42 1.40 -19.80
CA VAL A 47 10.19 1.79 -21.00
C VAL A 47 9.69 3.14 -21.53
N ALA A 48 8.38 3.33 -21.61
CA ALA A 48 7.80 4.60 -22.04
C ALA A 48 8.22 5.76 -21.11
N GLY A 49 8.24 5.54 -19.79
CA GLY A 49 8.75 6.51 -18.82
C GLY A 49 10.24 6.83 -19.03
N VAL A 50 11.09 5.82 -19.23
CA VAL A 50 12.53 6.00 -19.50
C VAL A 50 12.75 6.78 -20.81
N VAL A 51 12.01 6.42 -21.87
CA VAL A 51 12.05 7.13 -23.15
C VAL A 51 11.60 8.57 -22.96
N MET A 52 10.53 8.80 -22.20
CA MET A 52 10.08 10.16 -21.93
C MET A 52 11.14 10.96 -21.19
N TYR A 53 11.75 10.39 -20.14
CA TYR A 53 12.81 11.03 -19.38
C TYR A 53 14.02 11.43 -20.24
N LEU A 54 14.42 10.58 -21.19
CA LEU A 54 15.61 10.79 -22.00
C LEU A 54 15.38 11.72 -23.20
N PHE A 55 14.16 11.75 -23.74
CA PHE A 55 13.89 12.36 -25.05
C PHE A 55 12.80 13.43 -25.05
N THR A 56 12.08 13.66 -23.95
CA THR A 56 11.09 14.75 -23.88
C THR A 56 11.29 15.65 -22.65
N SER A 57 10.83 16.89 -22.78
CA SER A 57 10.75 17.87 -21.70
C SER A 57 9.43 17.73 -20.93
N ALA A 58 9.01 16.50 -20.64
CA ALA A 58 7.81 16.26 -19.85
C ALA A 58 8.07 16.56 -18.36
N PRO A 59 7.06 17.04 -17.61
CA PRO A 59 7.17 17.19 -16.16
C PRO A 59 7.54 15.86 -15.49
N LEU A 60 8.51 15.89 -14.58
CA LEU A 60 8.99 14.71 -13.87
C LEU A 60 7.85 13.90 -13.20
N PRO A 61 6.83 14.52 -12.56
CA PRO A 61 5.70 13.77 -12.01
C PRO A 61 4.96 12.94 -13.07
N GLY A 62 4.78 13.48 -14.28
CA GLY A 62 4.13 12.77 -15.38
C GLY A 62 4.94 11.55 -15.84
N VAL A 63 6.26 11.70 -15.94
CA VAL A 63 7.18 10.60 -16.27
C VAL A 63 7.08 9.46 -15.24
N ILE A 64 7.08 9.80 -13.95
CA ILE A 64 6.98 8.81 -12.86
C ILE A 64 5.62 8.11 -12.89
N MET A 65 4.52 8.84 -13.10
CA MET A 65 3.19 8.27 -13.22
C MET A 65 3.11 7.29 -14.38
N THR A 66 3.58 7.68 -15.57
CA THR A 66 3.64 6.80 -16.73
C THR A 66 4.45 5.54 -16.43
N ALA A 67 5.66 5.68 -15.87
CA ALA A 67 6.54 4.56 -15.56
C ALA A 67 5.91 3.53 -14.61
N ASN A 68 5.11 3.99 -13.64
CA ASN A 68 4.51 3.14 -12.62
C ASN A 68 3.13 2.58 -13.01
N THR A 69 2.50 3.11 -14.07
CA THR A 69 1.11 2.81 -14.43
C THR A 69 0.89 1.30 -14.63
N GLY A 70 1.77 0.62 -15.37
CA GLY A 70 1.62 -0.81 -15.62
C GLY A 70 1.74 -1.66 -14.36
N THR A 71 2.68 -1.31 -13.46
CA THR A 71 2.87 -2.02 -12.18
C THR A 71 1.64 -1.92 -11.29
N VAL A 72 1.06 -0.73 -11.18
CA VAL A 72 -0.16 -0.51 -10.40
C VAL A 72 -1.33 -1.31 -10.98
N LEU A 73 -1.51 -1.26 -12.29
CA LEU A 73 -2.58 -1.99 -12.98
C LEU A 73 -2.44 -3.51 -12.80
N TYR A 74 -1.23 -4.05 -12.93
CA TYR A 74 -0.95 -5.46 -12.66
C TYR A 74 -1.21 -5.84 -11.20
N GLY A 75 -0.87 -4.95 -10.26
CA GLY A 75 -1.18 -5.15 -8.84
C GLY A 75 -2.67 -5.35 -8.58
N PHE A 76 -3.53 -4.58 -9.25
CA PHE A 76 -4.98 -4.74 -9.14
C PHE A 76 -5.46 -6.07 -9.72
N GLU A 77 -5.00 -6.44 -10.93
CA GLU A 77 -5.36 -7.73 -11.53
C GLU A 77 -4.94 -8.90 -10.65
N ARG A 78 -3.70 -8.86 -10.16
CA ARG A 78 -3.14 -9.89 -9.28
C ARG A 78 -3.95 -10.06 -8.01
N GLU A 79 -4.42 -8.95 -7.44
CA GLU A 79 -5.23 -8.98 -6.23
C GLU A 79 -6.66 -9.46 -6.50
N LEU A 80 -7.27 -9.07 -7.63
CA LEU A 80 -8.57 -9.59 -8.07
C LEU A 80 -8.51 -11.11 -8.29
N THR A 81 -7.46 -11.59 -8.96
CA THR A 81 -7.23 -13.02 -9.22
C THR A 81 -7.14 -13.83 -7.91
N ARG A 82 -6.58 -13.26 -6.85
CA ARG A 82 -6.45 -13.93 -5.54
C ARG A 82 -7.74 -13.99 -4.73
N ARG A 83 -8.72 -13.14 -5.04
CA ARG A 83 -9.98 -13.06 -4.27
C ARG A 83 -11.10 -13.91 -4.85
N ASP A 84 -10.94 -14.45 -6.05
CA ASP A 84 -12.01 -15.12 -6.81
C ASP A 84 -12.35 -16.54 -6.32
N ASP A 85 -11.74 -17.01 -5.22
CA ASP A 85 -11.97 -18.36 -4.69
C ASP A 85 -13.20 -18.48 -3.77
N GLN A 86 -13.89 -17.39 -3.42
CA GLN A 86 -15.14 -17.46 -2.66
C GLN A 86 -16.32 -16.97 -3.49
N PRO A 87 -17.26 -17.87 -3.85
CA PRO A 87 -18.52 -17.47 -4.46
C PRO A 87 -19.18 -16.41 -3.58
N ALA A 88 -19.54 -15.26 -4.15
CA ALA A 88 -20.34 -14.29 -3.42
C ALA A 88 -21.65 -14.96 -3.01
N GLU A 89 -21.80 -15.27 -1.71
CA GLU A 89 -23.03 -15.84 -1.19
C GLU A 89 -24.17 -14.82 -1.36
N PRO A 90 -25.25 -15.15 -2.08
CA PRO A 90 -26.37 -14.25 -2.27
C PRO A 90 -26.97 -13.85 -0.92
N GLY A 91 -26.69 -12.61 -0.46
CA GLY A 91 -27.18 -12.08 0.82
C GLY A 91 -26.10 -11.57 1.77
N GLN A 92 -24.82 -11.83 1.52
CA GLN A 92 -23.73 -11.27 2.33
C GLN A 92 -23.11 -10.04 1.65
N LEU A 93 -23.14 -8.91 2.35
CA LEU A 93 -22.29 -7.77 2.00
C LEU A 93 -20.87 -8.06 2.49
N PRO A 94 -19.82 -7.68 1.74
CA PRO A 94 -18.43 -7.98 2.08
C PRO A 94 -17.94 -7.36 3.40
N PHE A 95 -18.74 -6.50 4.04
CA PHE A 95 -18.47 -5.95 5.37
C PHE A 95 -19.80 -5.75 6.11
N SER A 96 -20.13 -6.66 7.02
CA SER A 96 -21.12 -6.39 8.06
C SER A 96 -20.39 -5.69 9.22
N PRO A 97 -20.71 -4.42 9.55
CA PRO A 97 -20.10 -3.74 10.69
C PRO A 97 -20.67 -4.37 11.98
N GLY A 98 -20.06 -5.46 12.43
CA GLY A 98 -20.50 -6.18 13.64
C GLY A 98 -19.71 -7.42 14.04
N GLU A 99 -18.82 -7.96 13.18
CA GLU A 99 -18.08 -9.21 13.48
C GLU A 99 -16.59 -9.00 13.75
N THR A 100 -16.28 -7.98 14.54
CA THR A 100 -15.12 -8.04 15.42
C THR A 100 -15.67 -8.13 16.84
N GLU A 101 -15.32 -9.21 17.54
CA GLU A 101 -15.61 -9.51 18.95
C GLU A 101 -16.76 -10.52 19.21
N SER A 102 -16.46 -11.80 18.99
CA SER A 102 -16.99 -12.88 19.81
C SER A 102 -15.85 -13.85 20.09
N ALA A 103 -14.96 -13.41 20.96
CA ALA A 103 -14.07 -14.30 21.69
C ALA A 103 -14.95 -15.12 22.65
N ASP A 104 -15.29 -16.33 22.20
CA ASP A 104 -15.60 -17.54 22.95
C ASP A 104 -15.69 -17.40 24.49
N ASP A 105 -16.80 -16.86 24.98
CA ASP A 105 -17.18 -16.83 26.40
C ASP A 105 -17.86 -18.15 26.77
N LYS A 106 -17.05 -19.18 27.07
CA LYS A 106 -17.55 -20.43 27.66
C LYS A 106 -17.57 -20.33 29.18
N GLN A 107 -18.62 -19.68 29.67
CA GLN A 107 -18.99 -19.60 31.07
C GLN A 107 -19.51 -20.96 31.56
N THR A 108 -18.70 -21.67 32.35
CA THR A 108 -19.16 -22.81 33.18
C THR A 108 -19.39 -22.26 34.59
N SER A 109 -20.66 -22.13 34.94
CA SER A 109 -21.13 -21.73 36.28
C SER A 109 -21.04 -22.90 37.27
N GLY A 110 -20.62 -22.59 38.50
CA GLY A 110 -20.96 -23.39 39.69
C GLY A 110 -19.83 -23.53 40.70
N ASP A 111 -19.74 -22.60 41.67
CA ASP A 111 -20.12 -22.86 43.08
C ASP A 111 -19.35 -22.01 44.11
N ALA A 112 -20.16 -21.29 44.91
CA ALA A 112 -20.01 -20.89 46.32
C ALA A 112 -18.88 -19.92 46.79
N GLU A 113 -19.35 -18.73 47.20
CA GLU A 113 -18.90 -17.74 48.22
C GLU A 113 -18.07 -18.23 49.45
N PRO A 114 -17.59 -17.34 50.35
CA PRO A 114 -17.02 -15.98 50.21
C PRO A 114 -15.76 -15.75 51.10
N ALA A 115 -15.26 -14.51 51.04
CA ALA A 115 -14.69 -13.72 52.15
C ALA A 115 -13.19 -13.38 52.15
N SER A 116 -12.99 -12.08 52.43
CA SER A 116 -11.86 -11.46 53.14
C SER A 116 -10.76 -10.83 52.29
N GLY A 117 -10.89 -9.49 52.15
CA GLY A 117 -9.88 -8.50 52.57
C GLY A 117 -8.47 -8.61 52.00
N ASP A 118 -8.09 -7.67 51.15
CA ASP A 118 -7.17 -6.59 51.52
C ASP A 118 -6.83 -5.73 50.28
N GLU A 119 -7.30 -4.49 50.27
CA GLU A 119 -6.69 -3.42 49.47
C GLU A 119 -5.28 -3.13 50.03
N PRO A 120 -4.31 -2.78 49.17
CA PRO A 120 -3.93 -1.37 49.21
C PRO A 120 -3.53 -0.75 47.86
N ALA A 121 -3.87 0.54 47.78
CA ALA A 121 -3.03 1.64 47.30
C ALA A 121 -2.64 1.66 45.81
N GLY A 122 -3.50 2.32 45.04
CA GLY A 122 -3.18 3.59 44.38
C GLY A 122 -1.81 3.75 43.73
N THR A 123 -1.82 3.90 42.41
CA THR A 123 -0.92 4.87 41.76
C THR A 123 -1.66 5.58 40.65
N GLN A 124 -2.10 6.80 40.98
CA GLN A 124 -2.53 7.81 40.03
C GLN A 124 -1.34 8.15 39.13
N PHE A 125 -1.50 8.07 37.80
CA PHE A 125 -0.61 8.75 36.88
C PHE A 125 -1.35 9.88 36.18
N PRO A 126 -0.74 11.09 36.12
CA PRO A 126 -1.46 12.34 36.05
C PRO A 126 -1.76 12.79 34.61
N SER A 127 -2.94 13.40 34.48
CA SER A 127 -3.27 14.35 33.43
C SER A 127 -2.25 15.48 33.37
N GLN A 128 -1.54 15.64 32.26
CA GLN A 128 -0.99 16.93 31.87
C GLN A 128 -1.21 17.19 30.37
N ARG A 129 -1.97 18.25 30.12
CA ARG A 129 -2.14 19.07 28.91
C ARG A 129 -2.09 20.53 29.45
N PRO A 130 -1.76 21.61 28.71
CA PRO A 130 -0.90 21.87 27.53
C PRO A 130 0.11 23.03 27.78
N ALA A 131 0.98 23.32 26.80
CA ALA A 131 1.46 24.68 26.45
C ALA A 131 1.86 24.63 24.96
N GLU A 132 1.16 25.29 24.03
CA GLU A 132 1.21 26.72 23.69
C GLU A 132 2.63 27.26 23.45
N SER A 133 2.94 27.53 22.19
CA SER A 133 3.99 28.44 21.72
C SER A 133 3.53 28.98 20.37
N THR A 134 2.89 30.14 20.43
CA THR A 134 2.81 31.13 19.36
C THR A 134 4.15 31.86 19.30
N ASP A 135 4.81 31.91 18.15
CA ASP A 135 5.82 32.89 17.72
C ASP A 135 6.21 32.51 16.27
N GLY A 136 6.18 33.37 15.25
CA GLY A 136 5.86 34.78 15.18
C GLY A 136 5.55 35.18 13.74
N GLU A 137 4.76 36.25 13.63
CA GLU A 137 4.70 37.12 12.47
C GLU A 137 6.12 37.63 12.14
N ASP A 138 6.50 37.61 10.85
CA ASP A 138 7.27 38.74 10.33
C ASP A 138 6.70 39.14 8.97
N VAL A 139 6.41 40.43 8.90
CA VAL A 139 5.71 41.18 7.87
C VAL A 139 6.74 42.10 7.24
N ALA A 140 6.97 41.96 5.93
CA ALA A 140 7.42 43.04 5.04
C ALA A 140 7.49 42.49 3.60
N ASP A 141 7.19 43.18 2.51
CA ASP A 141 6.56 44.47 2.17
C ASP A 141 6.61 44.47 0.62
N PRO A 142 5.50 44.55 -0.13
CA PRO A 142 5.56 44.74 -1.58
C PRO A 142 5.61 46.23 -1.92
N ARG A 143 6.76 46.69 -2.42
CA ARG A 143 6.86 47.90 -3.25
C ARG A 143 6.98 47.52 -4.71
#